data_AF-A0A357R6B2-F1
#
_entry.id   AF-A0A357R6B2-F1
#
_cell.length_a   1.000
_cell.length_b   1.000
_cell.length_c   1.000
_cell.angle_alpha   90.00
_cell.angle_beta   90.00
_cell.angle_gamma   90.00
#
_symmetry.space_group_name_H-M   'P 1'
#
loop_
_entity.id
_entity.type
_entity.pdbx_description
1 polymer ?
#
loop_
_entity_poly.entity_id
_entity_poly.type
_entity_poly.pdbx_seq_one_letter_code
_entity_poly.pdbx_strand_id
1 'polypeptide(L)'
;KENEMLEVERRLGARVRKQIESNQREYYLREQMKAIQKELGERDGASEDAEHFRELLAKAVMPDDSRAKIEKEIDRLERTPPASPENVVLRR
;
A
#
# COMPACT_ATOMS: atom_id res chain seq x y z
N LYS A 1 16.27 8.44 -45.32
CA LYS A 1 14.98 9.07 -44.96
C LYS A 1 13.89 8.04 -44.64
N GLU A 2 13.33 7.28 -45.58
CA GLU A 2 12.30 6.25 -45.23
C GLU A 2 12.85 5.09 -44.37
N ASN A 3 14.07 4.61 -44.65
CA ASN A 3 14.69 3.54 -43.85
C ASN A 3 14.99 3.95 -42.40
N GLU A 4 15.39 5.21 -42.17
CA GLU A 4 15.66 5.72 -40.82
C GLU A 4 14.37 5.85 -40.00
N MET A 5 13.26 6.25 -40.65
CA MET A 5 11.95 6.34 -40.01
C MET A 5 11.44 4.95 -39.59
N LEU A 6 11.62 3.94 -40.45
CA LEU A 6 11.29 2.54 -40.13
C LEU A 6 12.12 1.97 -38.98
N GLU A 7 13.41 2.31 -38.89
CA GLU A 7 14.25 1.90 -37.75
C GLU A 7 13.81 2.55 -36.43
N VAL A 8 13.45 3.83 -36.47
CA VAL A 8 12.95 4.58 -35.31
C VAL A 8 11.64 3.97 -34.81
N GLU A 9 10.69 3.67 -35.69
CA GLU A 9 9.43 3.01 -35.32
C GLU A 9 9.65 1.63 -34.70
N ARG A 10 10.54 0.81 -35.26
CA ARG A 10 10.88 -0.50 -34.68
C ARG A 10 11.48 -0.37 -33.29
N ARG A 11 12.43 0.55 -33.08
CA ARG A 11 13.03 0.82 -31.76
C ARG A 11 11.99 1.31 -30.76
N LEU A 12 11.10 2.19 -31.17
CA LEU A 12 10.04 2.72 -30.31
C LEU A 12 9.07 1.60 -29.90
N GLY A 13 8.61 0.79 -30.86
CA GLY A 13 7.76 -0.36 -30.59
C GLY A 13 8.40 -1.39 -29.67
N ALA A 14 9.71 -1.64 -29.80
CA ALA A 14 10.43 -2.53 -28.90
C ALA A 14 10.51 -1.99 -27.46
N ARG A 15 10.73 -0.68 -27.27
CA ARG A 15 10.70 -0.05 -25.94
C ARG A 15 9.31 -0.12 -25.31
N VAL A 16 8.26 0.21 -26.07
CA VAL A 16 6.88 0.17 -25.58
C VAL A 16 6.51 -1.24 -25.13
N ARG A 17 6.82 -2.27 -25.95
CA ARG A 17 6.59 -3.67 -25.55
C ARG A 17 7.32 -4.05 -24.27
N LYS A 18 8.60 -3.70 -24.16
CA LYS A 18 9.40 -3.98 -22.95
C LYS A 18 8.83 -3.29 -21.70
N GLN A 19 8.33 -2.07 -21.85
CA GLN A 19 7.69 -1.36 -20.74
C GLN A 19 6.37 -2.03 -20.32
N ILE A 20 5.54 -2.45 -21.29
CA ILE A 20 4.28 -3.15 -21.03
C ILE A 20 4.56 -4.47 -20.30
N GLU A 21 5.53 -5.27 -20.76
CA GLU A 21 5.92 -6.51 -20.10
C GLU A 21 6.39 -6.29 -18.66
N SER A 22 7.18 -5.23 -18.43
CA SER A 22 7.63 -4.86 -17.08
C SER A 22 6.46 -4.48 -16.17
N ASN A 23 5.52 -3.67 -16.68
CA ASN A 23 4.35 -3.23 -15.92
C ASN A 23 3.42 -4.39 -15.61
N GLN A 24 3.18 -5.30 -16.57
CA GLN A 24 2.39 -6.52 -16.34
C GLN A 24 3.04 -7.44 -15.30
N ARG A 25 4.37 -7.60 -15.37
CA ARG A 25 5.11 -8.37 -14.37
C ARG A 25 4.98 -7.75 -12.98
N GLU A 26 5.14 -6.44 -12.85
CA GLU A 26 4.98 -5.74 -11.58
C GLU A 26 3.55 -5.89 -11.03
N TYR A 27 2.54 -5.69 -11.87
CA TYR A 27 1.14 -5.87 -11.49
C TYR A 27 0.88 -7.29 -10.97
N TYR A 28 1.34 -8.30 -11.70
CA TYR A 28 1.18 -9.70 -11.32
C TYR A 28 1.86 -10.01 -9.97
N LEU A 29 3.09 -9.53 -9.77
CA LEU A 29 3.81 -9.71 -8.50
C LEU A 29 3.11 -9.02 -7.34
N ARG A 30 2.50 -7.84 -7.55
CA ARG A 30 1.71 -7.15 -6.51
C ARG A 30 0.46 -7.94 -6.13
N GLU A 31 -0.25 -8.50 -7.10
CA GLU A 31 -1.42 -9.34 -6.82
C GLU A 31 -1.04 -10.65 -6.10
N GLN A 32 0.10 -11.26 -6.48
CA GLN A 32 0.63 -12.40 -5.74
C GLN A 32 0.99 -12.04 -4.29
N MET A 33 1.62 -10.89 -4.06
CA MET A 33 1.93 -10.41 -2.70
C MET A 33 0.67 -10.22 -1.86
N LYS A 34 -0.38 -9.60 -2.42
CA LYS A 34 -1.67 -9.47 -1.71
C LYS A 34 -2.29 -10.82 -1.36
N ALA A 35 -2.22 -11.79 -2.28
CA ALA A 35 -2.74 -13.13 -2.03
C ALA A 35 -1.94 -13.84 -0.93
N ILE A 36 -0.60 -13.73 -0.95
CA ILE A 36 0.27 -14.31 0.08
C ILE A 36 -0.02 -13.68 1.46
N GLN A 37 -0.12 -12.35 1.55
CA GLN A 37 -0.47 -11.66 2.81
C GLN A 37 -1.81 -12.14 3.37
N LYS A 38 -2.80 -12.31 2.48
CA LYS A 38 -4.12 -12.81 2.85
C LYS A 38 -4.09 -14.26 3.37
N GLU A 39 -3.33 -15.14 2.72
CA GLU A 39 -3.20 -16.56 3.11
C GLU A 39 -2.39 -16.75 4.40
N LEU A 40 -1.35 -15.93 4.61
CA LEU A 40 -0.54 -15.96 5.83
C LEU A 40 -1.30 -15.42 7.06
N GLY A 41 -2.48 -14.82 6.86
CA GLY A 41 -3.20 -14.14 7.94
C GLY A 41 -2.47 -12.89 8.46
N GLU A 42 -1.36 -12.50 7.81
CA GLU A 42 -0.69 -11.22 8.02
C GLU A 42 -1.63 -10.14 7.51
N ARG A 43 -2.45 -9.61 8.44
CA ARG A 43 -3.14 -8.35 8.21
C ARG A 43 -2.06 -7.30 7.97
N ASP A 44 -2.26 -6.43 6.97
CA ASP A 44 -1.35 -5.32 6.66
C ASP A 44 -0.78 -4.73 7.95
N GLY A 45 0.51 -4.40 8.02
CA GLY A 45 1.13 -3.89 9.26
C GLY A 45 0.47 -2.64 9.84
N ALA A 46 -0.50 -2.03 9.15
CA ALA A 46 -1.39 -0.99 9.69
C ALA A 46 -2.49 -1.56 10.61
N SER A 47 -2.99 -2.77 10.31
CA SER A 47 -3.92 -3.51 11.14
C SER A 47 -3.26 -4.04 12.41
N GLU A 48 -2.01 -4.49 12.34
CA GLU A 48 -1.26 -4.97 13.49
C GLU A 48 -0.97 -3.83 14.49
N ASP A 49 -0.52 -2.67 13.98
CA ASP A 49 -0.37 -1.45 14.78
C ASP A 49 -1.70 -0.97 15.37
N ALA A 50 -2.79 -1.00 14.59
CA ALA A 50 -4.11 -0.60 15.07
C ALA A 50 -4.59 -1.50 16.22
N GLU A 51 -4.35 -2.82 16.13
CA GLU A 51 -4.67 -3.78 17.19
C GLU A 51 -3.84 -3.48 18.45
N HIS A 52 -2.54 -3.18 18.29
CA HIS A 52 -1.68 -2.75 19.40
C HIS A 52 -2.18 -1.47 20.10
N PHE A 53 -2.56 -0.44 19.35
CA PHE A 53 -3.08 0.80 19.93
C PHE A 53 -4.45 0.60 20.60
N ARG A 54 -5.31 -0.30 20.11
CA ARG A 54 -6.56 -0.66 20.80
C ARG A 54 -6.28 -1.30 22.16
N GLU A 55 -5.29 -2.18 22.25
CA GLU A 55 -4.90 -2.79 23.53
C GLU A 55 -4.40 -1.75 24.54
N LEU A 56 -3.60 -0.77 24.08
CA LEU A 56 -3.14 0.33 24.92
C LEU A 56 -4.31 1.22 25.37
N LEU A 57 -5.24 1.55 24.47
CA LEU A 57 -6.42 2.34 24.77
C LEU A 57 -7.36 1.65 25.77
N ALA A 58 -7.48 0.32 25.69
CA ALA A 58 -8.26 -0.48 26.64
C ALA A 58 -7.69 -0.42 28.07
N LYS A 59 -6.36 -0.31 28.19
CA LYS A 59 -5.66 -0.23 29.49
C LYS A 59 -5.53 1.20 30.03
N ALA A 60 -5.69 2.21 29.17
CA ALA A 60 -5.54 3.61 29.55
C ALA A 60 -6.79 4.16 30.24
N VAL A 61 -6.58 4.92 31.31
CA VAL A 61 -7.63 5.69 31.99
C VAL A 61 -7.65 7.10 31.40
N MET A 62 -8.73 7.44 30.71
CA MET A 62 -8.92 8.76 30.09
C MET A 62 -10.41 9.11 29.97
N PRO A 63 -10.76 10.39 29.82
CA PRO A 63 -12.15 10.82 29.59
C PRO A 63 -12.72 10.25 28.29
N ASP A 64 -14.03 10.02 28.25
CA ASP A 64 -14.73 9.42 27.10
C ASP A 64 -14.54 10.21 25.80
N ASP A 65 -14.53 11.54 25.88
CA ASP A 65 -14.26 12.42 24.73
C ASP A 65 -12.87 12.20 24.13
N SER A 66 -11.87 11.91 24.96
CA SER A 66 -10.51 11.61 24.51
C SER A 66 -10.41 10.21 23.94
N ARG A 67 -11.08 9.24 24.57
CA ARG A 67 -11.15 7.85 24.09
C ARG A 67 -11.76 7.78 22.69
N ALA A 68 -12.91 8.43 22.48
CA ALA A 68 -13.61 8.45 21.20
C ALA A 68 -12.78 9.10 20.07
N LYS A 69 -11.95 10.10 20.39
CA LYS A 69 -11.02 10.71 19.43
C LYS A 69 -9.92 9.73 19.03
N ILE A 70 -9.31 9.05 20.00
CA ILE A 70 -8.24 8.09 19.73
C ILE A 70 -8.77 6.87 18.97
N GLU A 71 -9.95 6.36 19.30
CA GLU A 71 -10.62 5.29 18.52
C GLU A 71 -10.77 5.66 17.04
N LYS A 72 -11.20 6.90 16.75
CA LYS A 72 -11.32 7.37 15.36
C LYS A 72 -9.98 7.41 14.63
N GLU A 73 -8.89 7.80 15.30
CA GLU A 73 -7.57 7.81 14.69
C GLU A 73 -7.01 6.39 14.50
N ILE A 74 -7.30 5.45 15.40
CA ILE A 74 -6.93 4.03 15.23
C ILE A 74 -7.68 3.41 14.05
N ASP A 75 -8.99 3.67 13.91
CA ASP A 75 -9.78 3.21 12.77
C ASP A 75 -9.29 3.83 11.45
N ARG A 76 -8.77 5.05 11.51
CA ARG A 76 -8.17 5.72 10.35
C ARG A 76 -6.84 5.07 9.98
N LEU A 77 -6.01 4.72 10.96
CA LEU A 77 -4.74 4.01 10.75
C LEU A 77 -4.96 2.68 10.04
N GLU A 78 -5.95 1.88 10.46
CA GLU A 78 -6.30 0.59 9.85
C GLU A 78 -6.76 0.73 8.39
N ARG A 79 -7.47 1.81 8.06
CA ARG A 79 -8.01 2.07 6.72
C ARG A 79 -7.04 2.77 5.78
N THR A 80 -5.95 3.35 6.30
CA THR A 80 -5.01 4.14 5.50
C THR A 80 -3.99 3.22 4.83
N PRO A 81 -3.87 3.25 3.49
CA PRO A 81 -2.89 2.43 2.78
C PRO A 81 -1.47 2.66 3.33
N PRO A 82 -0.66 1.61 3.55
CA PRO A 82 0.67 1.71 4.13
C PRO A 82 1.65 2.57 3.31
N ALA A 83 1.38 2.77 2.02
CA ALA A 83 2.17 3.64 1.14
C ALA A 83 1.79 5.13 1.18
N SER A 84 0.79 5.54 1.98
CA SER A 84 0.38 6.94 2.10
C SER A 84 1.35 7.73 2.97
N PRO A 85 1.74 8.97 2.59
CA PRO A 85 2.47 9.90 3.46
C PRO A 85 1.79 10.12 4.82
N GLU A 86 0.46 10.00 4.88
CA GLU A 86 -0.33 10.13 6.11
C GLU A 86 -0.10 8.96 7.07
N ASN A 87 0.19 7.76 6.57
CA ASN A 87 0.48 6.57 7.40
C ASN A 87 1.77 6.77 8.21
N VAL A 88 2.79 7.43 7.62
CA VAL A 88 4.05 7.77 8.30
C VAL A 88 3.84 8.76 9.45
N VAL A 89 2.86 9.65 9.33
CA VAL A 89 2.51 10.63 10.38
C VAL A 89 1.68 9.96 11.47
N LEU A 90 0.73 9.07 11.12
CA LEU A 90 -0.11 8.35 12.07
C LEU A 90 0.65 7.34 12.95
N ARG A 91 1.82 6.86 12.51
CA ARG A 91 2.67 5.93 13.27
C ARG A 91 3.66 6.60 14.25
N ARG A 92 3.81 7.93 14.23
CA ARG A 92 4.73 8.68 15.11
C ARG A 92 4.04 9.18 16.37
#